data_AF-A0A847BF13-F1
#
_entry.id   AF-A0A847BF13-F1
#
_cell.length_a   1.000
_cell.length_b   1.000
_cell.length_c   1.000
_cell.angle_alpha   90.00
_cell.angle_beta   90.00
_cell.angle_gamma   90.00
#
_symmetry.space_group_name_H-M   'P 1'
#
loop_
_entity.id
_entity.type
_entity.pdbx_description
1 polymer ?
#
loop_
_entity_poly.entity_id
_entity_poly.type
_entity_poly.pdbx_seq_one_letter_code
_entity_poly.pdbx_strand_id
1 'polypeptide(L)'
;MKGLSIKFWWRTLRQALQLWLERNAFSYAGSLAFYTLFSLAPIVIIAVTIIGVVFGEDAAQGQVVAQLQDALGADAANAVEQAVVASRIEESGIMPTLLGLGGLIVGATTVFAQMQFSLNTIWGVTAKPSRNSALLFIKQRLLSLTVVLAIGFILLVSLLLGVILRSMLQALGDSMPWVSHLTAGAEFI
;
A
#
# COMPACT_ATOMS: atom_id res chain seq x y z
N MET A 1 0.86 29.10 -32.97
CA MET A 1 0.94 27.78 -32.30
C MET A 1 0.97 26.71 -33.40
N LYS A 2 2.11 26.04 -33.63
CA LYS A 2 2.26 25.06 -34.72
C LYS A 2 1.40 23.82 -34.39
N GLY A 3 0.48 23.46 -35.28
CA GLY A 3 -0.45 22.36 -35.07
C GLY A 3 0.27 21.05 -34.75
N LEU A 4 -0.17 20.37 -33.69
CA LEU A 4 0.28 19.03 -33.35
C LEU A 4 -0.12 18.07 -34.48
N SER A 5 0.80 17.85 -35.41
CA SER A 5 0.65 16.91 -36.52
C SER A 5 0.64 15.47 -36.00
N ILE A 6 -0.11 14.57 -36.66
CA ILE A 6 -0.08 13.11 -36.41
C ILE A 6 1.35 12.55 -36.40
N LYS A 7 2.26 13.14 -37.20
CA LYS A 7 3.68 12.78 -37.25
C LYS A 7 4.43 13.12 -35.96
N PHE A 8 4.04 14.19 -35.26
CA PHE A 8 4.63 14.56 -33.97
C PHE A 8 4.27 13.53 -32.91
N TRP A 9 2.98 13.21 -32.76
CA TRP A 9 2.52 12.18 -31.81
C TRP A 9 3.12 10.81 -32.09
N TRP A 10 3.20 10.40 -33.35
CA TRP A 10 3.85 9.15 -33.74
C TRP A 10 5.34 9.12 -33.37
N ARG A 11 6.06 10.23 -33.58
CA ARG A 11 7.47 10.34 -33.19
C ARG A 11 7.64 10.28 -31.68
N THR A 12 6.82 10.99 -30.92
CA THR A 12 6.84 10.99 -29.45
C THR A 12 6.55 9.60 -28.90
N LEU A 13 5.56 8.89 -29.45
CA LEU A 13 5.24 7.52 -29.05
C LEU A 13 6.40 6.56 -29.34
N ARG A 14 7.00 6.64 -30.54
CA ARG A 14 8.19 5.84 -30.88
C ARG A 14 9.36 6.12 -29.93
N GLN A 15 9.63 7.38 -29.63
CA GLN A 15 10.70 7.75 -28.70
C GLN A 15 10.43 7.26 -27.28
N ALA A 16 9.19 7.38 -26.80
CA ALA A 16 8.80 6.85 -25.50
C ALA A 16 8.95 5.33 -25.42
N LEU A 17 8.55 4.60 -26.46
CA LEU A 17 8.73 3.14 -26.53
C LEU A 17 10.21 2.74 -26.59
N GLN A 18 11.03 3.44 -27.36
CA GLN A 18 12.48 3.20 -27.39
C GLN A 18 13.10 3.43 -26.02
N LEU A 19 12.80 4.54 -25.36
CA LEU A 19 13.25 4.82 -23.99
C LEU A 19 12.74 3.78 -22.99
N TRP A 20 11.49 3.32 -23.12
CA TRP A 20 10.91 2.30 -22.25
C TRP A 20 11.65 0.97 -22.34
N LEU A 21 11.98 0.55 -23.57
CA LEU A 21 12.73 -0.68 -23.84
C LEU A 21 14.19 -0.54 -23.41
N GLU A 22 14.86 0.57 -23.75
CA GLU A 22 16.24 0.85 -23.35
C GLU A 22 16.42 0.89 -21.83
N ARG A 23 15.41 1.37 -21.08
CA ARG A 23 15.45 1.45 -19.62
C ARG A 23 14.98 0.19 -18.89
N ASN A 24 14.77 -0.94 -19.58
CA ASN A 24 14.25 -2.18 -18.97
C ASN A 24 12.99 -1.94 -18.11
N ALA A 25 12.12 -1.02 -18.53
CA ALA A 25 11.00 -0.56 -17.71
C ALA A 25 10.02 -1.70 -17.37
N PHE A 26 9.89 -2.72 -18.23
CA PHE A 26 9.14 -3.94 -17.92
C PHE A 26 9.69 -4.71 -16.72
N SER A 27 11.01 -4.90 -16.65
CA SER A 27 11.64 -5.59 -15.52
C SER A 27 11.48 -4.82 -14.23
N TYR A 28 11.61 -3.50 -14.26
CA TYR A 28 11.40 -2.66 -13.08
C TYR A 28 9.93 -2.52 -12.68
N ALA A 29 9.00 -2.51 -13.64
CA ALA A 29 7.56 -2.58 -13.35
C ALA A 29 7.19 -3.93 -12.72
N GLY A 30 7.76 -5.02 -13.24
CA GLY A 30 7.60 -6.36 -12.67
C GLY A 30 8.18 -6.46 -11.27
N SER A 31 9.37 -5.91 -11.03
CA SER A 31 9.98 -5.87 -9.69
C SER A 31 9.14 -5.05 -8.72
N LEU A 32 8.63 -3.88 -9.15
CA LEU A 32 7.75 -3.04 -8.35
C LEU A 32 6.46 -3.78 -7.93
N ALA A 33 5.83 -4.49 -8.87
CA ALA A 33 4.63 -5.28 -8.60
C ALA A 33 4.93 -6.43 -7.63
N PHE A 34 6.02 -7.18 -7.86
CA PHE A 34 6.48 -8.23 -6.96
C PHE A 34 6.74 -7.69 -5.55
N TYR A 35 7.53 -6.63 -5.41
CA TYR A 35 7.83 -6.04 -4.11
C TYR A 35 6.59 -5.48 -3.40
N THR A 36 5.65 -4.89 -4.14
CA THR A 36 4.38 -4.43 -3.56
C THR A 36 3.57 -5.60 -3.02
N LEU A 37 3.42 -6.67 -3.81
CA LEU A 37 2.69 -7.87 -3.41
C LEU A 37 3.32 -8.53 -2.18
N PHE A 38 4.63 -8.73 -2.17
CA PHE A 38 5.33 -9.36 -1.05
C PHE A 38 5.46 -8.46 0.19
N SER A 39 5.31 -7.13 0.05
CA SER A 39 5.26 -6.20 1.19
C SER A 39 3.89 -6.14 1.87
N LEU A 40 2.84 -6.58 1.17
CA LEU A 40 1.45 -6.41 1.62
C LEU A 40 1.22 -7.09 2.97
N ALA A 41 1.63 -8.36 3.11
CA ALA A 41 1.50 -9.10 4.36
C ALA A 41 2.24 -8.44 5.54
N PRO A 42 3.55 -8.12 5.46
CA PRO A 42 4.25 -7.41 6.52
C PRO A 42 3.61 -6.08 6.92
N ILE A 43 3.12 -5.29 5.96
CA ILE A 43 2.44 -4.01 6.24
C ILE A 43 1.14 -4.24 7.00
N VAL A 44 0.36 -5.24 6.58
CA VAL A 44 -0.92 -5.57 7.22
C VAL A 44 -0.70 -6.14 8.62
N ILE A 45 0.31 -6.97 8.83
CA ILE A 45 0.71 -7.44 10.16
C ILE A 45 0.97 -6.24 11.08
N ILE A 46 1.81 -5.29 10.66
CA ILE A 46 2.10 -4.08 11.43
C ILE A 46 0.81 -3.28 11.71
N ALA A 47 -0.05 -3.11 10.72
CA ALA A 47 -1.31 -2.37 10.87
C ALA A 47 -2.24 -3.04 11.90
N VAL A 48 -2.43 -4.36 11.80
CA VAL A 48 -3.24 -5.15 12.73
C VAL A 48 -2.66 -5.11 14.13
N THR A 49 -1.33 -5.19 14.29
CA THR A 49 -0.69 -5.05 15.61
C THR A 49 -0.96 -3.68 16.23
N ILE A 50 -0.79 -2.59 15.47
CA ILE A 50 -1.00 -1.22 16.00
C ILE A 50 -2.47 -0.97 16.33
N ILE A 51 -3.39 -1.33 15.44
CA ILE A 51 -4.83 -1.16 15.64
C ILE A 51 -5.33 -2.07 16.77
N GLY A 52 -4.81 -3.30 16.84
CA GLY A 52 -5.17 -4.31 17.83
C GLY A 52 -4.84 -3.91 19.26
N VAL A 53 -3.81 -3.08 19.47
CA VAL A 53 -3.51 -2.51 20.80
C VAL A 53 -4.66 -1.63 21.33
N VAL A 54 -5.41 -0.99 20.44
CA VAL A 54 -6.49 -0.05 20.81
C VAL A 54 -7.87 -0.72 20.74
N PHE A 55 -8.11 -1.53 19.72
CA PHE A 55 -9.46 -2.07 19.39
C PHE A 55 -9.59 -3.59 19.60
N GLY A 56 -8.51 -4.29 19.97
CA GLY A 56 -8.46 -5.76 20.00
C GLY A 56 -8.02 -6.36 18.66
N GLU A 57 -7.18 -7.40 18.72
CA GLU A 57 -6.51 -7.98 17.54
C GLU A 57 -7.51 -8.58 16.53
N ASP A 58 -8.55 -9.25 17.01
CA ASP A 58 -9.54 -9.91 16.13
C ASP A 58 -10.45 -8.89 15.41
N ALA A 59 -10.82 -7.80 16.09
CA ALA A 59 -11.56 -6.70 15.48
C ALA A 59 -10.73 -5.95 14.43
N ALA A 60 -9.43 -5.75 14.72
CA ALA A 60 -8.49 -5.15 13.79
C ALA A 60 -8.28 -6.02 12.55
N GLN A 61 -8.05 -7.33 12.72
CA GLN A 61 -7.90 -8.27 11.61
C GLN A 61 -9.14 -8.29 10.71
N GLY A 62 -10.33 -8.49 11.29
CA GLY A 62 -11.57 -8.58 10.51
C GLY A 62 -11.82 -7.33 9.66
N GLN A 63 -11.61 -6.14 10.22
CA GLN A 63 -11.84 -4.89 9.50
C GLN A 63 -10.81 -4.63 8.39
N VAL A 64 -9.54 -5.00 8.60
CA VAL A 64 -8.49 -4.82 7.59
C VAL A 64 -8.68 -5.82 6.45
N VAL A 65 -8.99 -7.08 6.75
CA VAL A 65 -9.25 -8.12 5.73
C VAL A 65 -10.48 -7.77 4.89
N ALA A 66 -11.57 -7.31 5.52
CA ALA A 66 -12.77 -6.89 4.80
C ALA A 66 -12.48 -5.78 3.77
N GLN A 67 -11.66 -4.79 4.14
CA GLN A 67 -11.29 -3.73 3.20
C GLN A 67 -10.34 -4.19 2.09
N LEU A 68 -9.45 -5.13 2.39
CA LEU A 68 -8.62 -5.75 1.35
C LEU A 68 -9.48 -6.54 0.36
N GLN A 69 -10.52 -7.22 0.85
CA GLN A 69 -11.45 -7.96 0.00
C GLN A 69 -12.22 -7.02 -0.93
N ASP A 70 -12.71 -5.89 -0.41
CA ASP A 70 -13.40 -4.87 -1.22
C ASP A 70 -12.48 -4.24 -2.28
N ALA A 71 -11.20 -4.04 -1.96
CA ALA A 71 -10.26 -3.36 -2.84
C ALA A 71 -9.56 -4.28 -3.87
N LEU A 72 -9.27 -5.53 -3.48
CA LEU A 72 -8.40 -6.44 -4.23
C LEU A 72 -9.06 -7.78 -4.58
N GLY A 73 -10.26 -8.05 -4.06
CA GLY A 73 -10.96 -9.32 -4.20
C GLY A 73 -10.61 -10.35 -3.11
N ALA A 74 -11.45 -11.38 -3.01
CA ALA A 74 -11.38 -12.39 -1.94
C ALA A 74 -10.06 -13.18 -1.92
N ASP A 75 -9.52 -13.55 -3.08
CA ASP A 75 -8.30 -14.37 -3.15
C ASP A 75 -7.08 -13.63 -2.59
N ALA A 76 -6.95 -12.33 -2.91
CA ALA A 76 -5.87 -11.49 -2.41
C ALA A 76 -6.02 -11.25 -0.90
N ALA A 77 -7.24 -11.01 -0.43
CA ALA A 77 -7.52 -10.83 0.99
C ALA A 77 -7.20 -12.09 1.80
N ASN A 78 -7.62 -13.26 1.32
CA ASN A 78 -7.34 -14.55 1.96
C ASN A 78 -5.85 -14.85 2.08
N ALA A 79 -5.07 -14.60 1.03
CA ALA A 79 -3.62 -14.82 1.06
C ALA A 79 -2.93 -13.94 2.13
N VAL A 80 -3.37 -12.69 2.26
CA VAL A 80 -2.86 -11.75 3.26
C VAL A 80 -3.31 -12.16 4.67
N GLU A 81 -4.57 -12.53 4.84
CA GLU A 81 -5.11 -13.01 6.11
C GLU A 81 -4.33 -14.23 6.62
N GLN A 82 -4.08 -15.22 5.77
CA GLN A 82 -3.29 -16.40 6.13
C GLN A 82 -1.87 -16.02 6.57
N ALA A 83 -1.25 -15.03 5.91
CA ALA A 83 0.07 -14.55 6.31
C ALA A 83 0.04 -13.84 7.68
N VAL A 84 -1.03 -13.10 7.99
CA VAL A 84 -1.23 -12.48 9.31
C VAL A 84 -1.41 -13.55 10.37
N VAL A 85 -2.28 -14.54 10.14
CA VAL A 85 -2.51 -15.64 11.07
C VAL A 85 -1.22 -16.45 11.30
N ALA A 86 -0.47 -16.77 10.25
CA ALA A 86 0.79 -17.49 10.34
C ALA A 86 1.90 -16.69 11.07
N SER A 87 1.77 -15.37 11.15
CA SER A 87 2.70 -14.52 11.89
C SER A 87 2.41 -14.45 13.39
N ARG A 88 1.24 -14.94 13.85
CA ARG A 88 0.93 -15.07 15.27
C ARG A 88 1.84 -16.14 15.87
N ILE A 89 2.76 -15.73 16.73
CA ILE A 89 3.69 -16.66 17.39
C ILE A 89 2.95 -17.36 18.54
N GLU A 90 2.76 -18.67 18.45
CA GLU A 90 2.17 -19.49 19.52
C GLU A 90 3.12 -19.67 20.73
N GLU A 91 4.44 -19.57 20.50
CA GLU A 91 5.44 -19.54 21.57
C GLU A 91 5.53 -18.15 22.22
N SER A 92 4.83 -18.01 23.35
CA SER A 92 4.89 -16.81 24.18
C SER A 92 6.29 -16.62 24.80
N GLY A 93 7.01 -15.57 24.38
CA GLY A 93 8.30 -15.20 24.94
C GLY A 93 8.86 -13.90 24.34
N ILE A 94 9.63 -13.15 25.14
CA ILE A 94 10.24 -11.87 24.71
C ILE A 94 11.22 -12.11 23.56
N MET A 95 12.01 -13.19 23.62
CA MET A 95 13.07 -13.47 22.64
C MET A 95 12.54 -13.83 21.24
N PRO A 96 11.59 -14.78 21.06
CA PRO A 96 10.96 -15.04 19.76
C PRO A 96 10.26 -13.80 19.19
N THR A 97 9.59 -13.02 20.03
CA THR A 97 8.91 -11.77 19.63
C THR A 97 9.90 -10.75 19.06
N LEU A 98 11.02 -10.52 19.75
CA LEU A 98 12.06 -9.59 19.29
C LEU A 98 12.71 -10.05 17.98
N LEU A 99 12.95 -11.36 17.82
CA LEU A 99 13.51 -11.93 16.60
C LEU A 99 12.54 -11.83 15.42
N GLY A 100 11.25 -12.13 15.64
CA GLY A 100 10.19 -11.98 14.64
C GLY A 100 10.01 -10.53 14.20
N LEU A 101 9.91 -9.61 15.16
CA LEU A 101 9.82 -8.18 14.88
C LEU A 101 11.06 -7.67 14.13
N GLY A 102 12.26 -8.09 14.57
CA GLY A 102 13.52 -7.75 13.90
C GLY A 102 13.58 -8.27 12.47
N GLY A 103 13.20 -9.53 12.24
CA GLY A 103 13.12 -10.13 10.91
C GLY A 103 12.14 -9.40 10.00
N LEU A 104 10.98 -9.01 10.53
CA LEU A 104 9.97 -8.27 9.79
C LEU A 104 10.46 -6.87 9.39
N ILE A 105 11.11 -6.14 10.31
CA ILE A 105 11.69 -4.82 10.05
C ILE A 105 12.77 -4.91 8.97
N VAL A 106 13.66 -5.91 9.06
CA VAL A 106 14.74 -6.13 8.08
C VAL A 106 14.16 -6.49 6.71
N GLY A 107 13.21 -7.42 6.65
CA GLY A 107 12.52 -7.81 5.42
C GLY A 107 11.83 -6.63 4.75
N ALA A 108 10.98 -5.91 5.48
CA ALA A 108 10.25 -4.75 4.97
C ALA A 108 11.21 -3.64 4.47
N THR A 109 12.28 -3.35 5.22
CA THR A 109 13.27 -2.34 4.82
C THR A 109 14.02 -2.74 3.55
N THR A 110 14.36 -4.02 3.41
CA THR A 110 15.06 -4.55 2.23
C THR A 110 14.20 -4.41 0.98
N VAL A 111 12.93 -4.82 1.07
CA VAL A 111 11.98 -4.71 -0.04
C VAL A 111 11.75 -3.25 -0.44
N PHE A 112 11.56 -2.35 0.53
CA PHE A 112 11.36 -0.93 0.26
C PHE A 112 12.61 -0.25 -0.34
N ALA A 113 13.81 -0.65 0.10
CA ALA A 113 15.06 -0.16 -0.49
C ALA A 113 15.17 -0.57 -1.97
N GLN A 114 14.79 -1.80 -2.29
CA GLN A 114 14.83 -2.33 -3.64
C GLN A 114 13.79 -1.68 -4.57
N MET A 115 12.61 -1.35 -4.04
CA MET A 115 11.60 -0.53 -4.73
C MET A 115 12.16 0.86 -5.07
N GLN A 116 12.73 1.57 -4.09
CA GLN A 116 13.34 2.88 -4.33
C GLN A 116 14.48 2.80 -5.34
N PHE A 117 15.32 1.78 -5.26
CA PHE A 117 16.40 1.55 -6.21
C PHE A 117 15.86 1.37 -7.64
N SER A 118 14.82 0.56 -7.81
CA SER A 118 14.17 0.32 -9.10
C SER A 118 13.61 1.61 -9.69
N LEU A 119 12.89 2.39 -8.88
CA LEU A 119 12.31 3.68 -9.26
C LEU A 119 13.38 4.72 -9.63
N ASN A 120 14.40 4.88 -8.78
CA ASN A 120 15.52 5.79 -9.03
C ASN A 120 16.25 5.42 -10.32
N THR A 121 16.37 4.13 -10.63
CA THR A 121 17.01 3.66 -11.86
C THR A 121 16.15 3.99 -13.08
N ILE A 122 14.83 3.74 -13.04
CA ILE A 122 13.90 4.14 -14.13
C ILE A 122 14.01 5.64 -14.40
N TRP A 123 14.02 6.47 -13.35
CA TRP A 123 14.07 7.93 -13.47
C TRP A 123 15.49 8.51 -13.65
N GLY A 124 16.54 7.68 -13.64
CA GLY A 124 17.92 8.12 -13.81
C GLY A 124 18.44 9.03 -12.69
N VAL A 125 17.90 8.89 -11.48
CA VAL A 125 18.31 9.67 -10.31
C VAL A 125 19.63 9.08 -9.78
N THR A 126 20.75 9.73 -10.11
CA THR A 126 22.07 9.37 -9.59
C THR A 126 22.30 10.03 -8.24
N ALA A 127 22.71 9.22 -7.24
CA ALA A 127 23.09 9.75 -5.94
C ALA A 127 24.35 10.61 -6.07
N LYS A 128 24.27 11.89 -5.69
CA LYS A 128 25.43 12.78 -5.64
C LYS A 128 26.34 12.34 -4.48
N PRO A 129 27.62 11.99 -4.72
CA PRO A 129 28.53 11.65 -3.65
C PRO A 129 28.83 12.92 -2.84
N SER A 130 28.43 12.94 -1.56
CA SER A 130 28.64 14.07 -0.67
C SER A 130 29.35 13.62 0.61
N ARG A 131 30.26 14.48 1.09
CA ARG A 131 31.25 14.24 2.15
C ARG A 131 30.64 14.01 3.56
N ASN A 132 29.34 14.26 3.76
CA ASN A 132 28.59 14.02 5.01
C ASN A 132 27.47 12.98 4.83
N SER A 133 27.81 11.77 4.39
CA SER A 133 26.85 10.72 4.00
C SER A 133 25.83 10.33 5.07
N ALA A 134 26.19 10.29 6.36
CA ALA A 134 25.29 9.79 7.41
C ALA A 134 24.15 10.78 7.77
N LEU A 135 24.47 12.05 8.05
CA LEU A 135 23.46 13.06 8.38
C LEU A 135 22.53 13.34 7.20
N LEU A 136 23.08 13.34 5.99
CA LEU A 136 22.31 13.57 4.77
C LEU A 136 21.39 12.38 4.46
N PHE A 137 21.84 11.14 4.70
CA PHE A 137 21.03 9.94 4.63
C PHE A 137 19.87 9.95 5.65
N ILE A 138 20.14 10.30 6.91
CA ILE A 138 19.11 10.40 7.96
C ILE A 138 18.07 11.46 7.59
N LYS A 139 18.51 12.65 7.15
CA LYS A 139 17.60 13.73 6.74
C LYS A 139 16.72 13.33 5.54
N GLN A 140 17.30 12.65 4.55
CA GLN A 140 16.54 12.15 3.40
C GLN A 140 15.53 11.06 3.80
N ARG A 141 15.92 10.13 4.68
CA ARG A 141 15.02 9.11 5.23
C ARG A 141 13.87 9.74 6.02
N LEU A 142 14.15 10.76 6.85
CA LEU A 142 13.12 11.50 7.59
C LEU A 142 12.13 12.21 6.67
N LEU A 143 12.62 12.89 5.61
CA LEU A 143 11.73 13.54 4.65
C LEU A 143 10.83 12.53 3.91
N SER A 144 11.39 11.42 3.42
CA SER A 144 10.57 10.34 2.83
C SER A 144 9.57 9.76 3.83
N LEU A 145 9.99 9.53 5.09
CA LEU A 145 9.10 9.03 6.14
C LEU A 145 7.95 10.01 6.40
N THR A 146 8.20 11.31 6.44
CA THR A 146 7.17 12.33 6.62
C THR A 146 6.15 12.30 5.46
N VAL A 147 6.61 12.16 4.22
CA VAL A 147 5.71 12.04 3.06
C VAL A 147 4.86 10.78 3.15
N VAL A 148 5.47 9.64 3.46
CA VAL A 148 4.75 8.36 3.61
C VAL A 148 3.75 8.42 4.76
N LEU A 149 4.13 8.98 5.92
CA LEU A 149 3.23 9.19 7.06
C LEU A 149 2.08 10.12 6.72
N ALA A 150 2.33 11.21 5.98
CA ALA A 150 1.27 12.12 5.56
C ALA A 150 0.25 11.42 4.64
N ILE A 151 0.71 10.66 3.65
CA ILE A 151 -0.16 9.88 2.76
C ILE A 151 -0.93 8.82 3.56
N GLY A 152 -0.24 8.07 4.42
CA GLY A 152 -0.87 7.06 5.28
C GLY A 152 -1.91 7.66 6.21
N PHE A 153 -1.65 8.82 6.79
CA PHE A 153 -2.62 9.55 7.61
C PHE A 153 -3.84 9.99 6.80
N ILE A 154 -3.65 10.54 5.59
CA ILE A 154 -4.76 10.92 4.71
C ILE A 154 -5.63 9.69 4.38
N LEU A 155 -5.01 8.55 4.07
CA LEU A 155 -5.71 7.30 3.79
C LEU A 155 -6.48 6.80 5.02
N LEU A 156 -5.89 6.83 6.21
CA LEU A 156 -6.55 6.46 7.46
C LEU A 156 -7.76 7.36 7.75
N VAL A 157 -7.62 8.68 7.55
CA VAL A 157 -8.75 9.62 7.71
C VAL A 157 -9.84 9.32 6.68
N SER A 158 -9.49 9.05 5.42
CA SER A 158 -10.45 8.65 4.37
C SER A 158 -11.22 7.38 4.76
N LEU A 159 -10.51 6.40 5.33
CA LEU A 159 -11.08 5.14 5.78
C LEU A 159 -12.05 5.35 6.95
N LEU A 160 -11.64 6.14 7.95
CA LEU A 160 -12.48 6.49 9.09
C LEU A 160 -13.75 7.22 8.65
N LEU A 161 -13.63 8.19 7.73
CA LEU A 161 -14.79 8.87 7.16
C LEU A 161 -15.73 7.89 6.44
N GLY A 162 -15.18 6.93 5.69
CA GLY A 162 -15.97 5.88 5.04
C GLY A 162 -16.71 4.99 6.04
N VAL A 163 -16.06 4.61 7.15
CA VAL A 163 -16.70 3.81 8.22
C VAL A 163 -17.80 4.61 8.91
N ILE A 164 -17.55 5.88 9.25
CA ILE A 164 -18.56 6.76 9.87
C ILE A 164 -19.75 6.95 8.93
N LEU A 165 -19.51 7.20 7.64
CA LEU A 165 -20.57 7.35 6.65
C LEU A 165 -21.42 6.08 6.57
N ARG A 166 -20.78 4.91 6.47
CA ARG A 166 -21.48 3.61 6.43
C ARG A 166 -22.28 3.34 7.69
N SER A 167 -21.75 3.64 8.87
CA SER A 167 -22.47 3.42 10.14
C SER A 167 -23.67 4.37 10.27
N MET A 168 -23.53 5.64 9.84
CA MET A 168 -24.64 6.59 9.80
C MET A 168 -25.72 6.14 8.83
N LEU A 169 -25.34 5.64 7.64
CA LEU A 169 -26.30 5.10 6.65
C LEU A 169 -27.02 3.86 7.17
N GLN A 170 -26.33 2.95 7.87
CA GLN A 170 -26.96 1.78 8.50
C GLN A 170 -27.95 2.18 9.60
N ALA A 171 -27.58 3.10 10.49
CA ALA A 171 -28.46 3.59 11.55
C ALA A 171 -29.72 4.30 11.00
N LEU A 172 -29.59 5.00 9.87
CA LEU A 172 -30.72 5.60 9.16
C LEU A 172 -31.58 4.56 8.44
N GLY A 173 -30.97 3.51 7.87
CA GLY A 173 -31.67 2.40 7.22
C GLY A 173 -32.55 1.60 8.18
N ASP A 174 -32.04 1.34 9.39
CA ASP A 174 -32.81 0.67 10.46
C ASP A 174 -34.01 1.51 10.92
N SER A 175 -33.92 2.84 10.80
CA SER A 175 -34.99 3.78 11.19
C SER A 175 -36.04 4.03 10.10
N MET A 176 -35.70 3.76 8.83
CA MET A 176 -36.55 4.01 7.66
C MET A 176 -36.58 2.79 6.72
N PRO A 177 -37.40 1.77 7.04
CA PRO A 177 -37.50 0.52 6.26
C PRO A 177 -38.02 0.69 4.82
N TRP A 178 -38.39 1.90 4.40
CA TRP A 178 -38.81 2.21 3.02
C TRP A 178 -37.65 2.52 2.07
N VAL A 179 -36.46 2.85 2.58
CA VAL A 179 -35.28 3.19 1.76
C VAL A 179 -34.66 1.93 1.13
N SER A 180 -34.73 0.79 1.80
CA SER A 180 -34.27 -0.51 1.28
C SER A 180 -35.02 -0.93 0.00
N HIS A 181 -36.28 -0.53 -0.15
CA HIS A 181 -37.08 -0.79 -1.35
C HIS A 181 -36.69 0.11 -2.54
N LEU A 182 -36.12 1.30 -2.30
CA LEU A 182 -35.67 2.19 -3.37
C LEU A 182 -34.30 1.82 -3.90
N THR A 183 -33.40 1.33 -3.04
CA THR A 183 -32.08 0.84 -3.46
C THR A 183 -32.18 -0.51 -4.18
N ALA A 184 -33.11 -1.39 -3.77
CA ALA A 184 -33.36 -2.66 -4.46
C ALA A 184 -33.88 -2.48 -5.90
N GLY A 185 -34.58 -1.38 -6.21
CA GLY A 185 -35.01 -1.05 -7.58
C GLY A 185 -33.88 -0.50 -8.48
N ALA A 186 -32.81 0.04 -7.88
CA ALA A 186 -31.68 0.61 -8.60
C ALA A 186 -30.60 -0.43 -8.98
N GLU A 187 -30.54 -1.56 -8.28
CA GLU A 187 -29.61 -2.67 -8.58
C GLU A 187 -30.03 -3.54 -9.78
N PHE A 188 -31.19 -3.27 -10.39
CA PHE A 188 -31.71 -3.99 -11.57
C PHE A 188 -31.52 -3.25 -12.92
N ILE A 189 -30.76 -2.15 -12.95
CA ILE A 189 -30.38 -1.40 -14.18
C ILE A 189 -28.87 -1.33 -14.28
#